data_AF-A0A966MXH2-F1
#
_entry.id   AF-A0A966MXH2-F1
#
_cell.length_a   1.000
_cell.length_b   1.000
_cell.length_c   1.000
_cell.angle_alpha   90.00
_cell.angle_beta   90.00
_cell.angle_gamma   90.00
#
_symmetry.space_group_name_H-M   'P 1'
#
loop_
_entity.id
_entity.type
_entity.pdbx_description
1 polymer ?
#
loop_
_entity_poly.entity_id
_entity_poly.type
_entity_poly.pdbx_seq_one_letter_code
_entity_poly.pdbx_strand_id
1 'polypeptide(L)'
;RRNSDERFALYVEEREPSLRQSLLAAVQEAHLPTSARPSPSLSARVMTRAIAAIDPIAARSALERPRLLRAGKALAVVSSVSALMLWFGPQSLRDGARLLFVPFGTAQAAVPVLRLAVSPGNVSVPRGGAIEVEATLVGFTASNAELVFRSDSSGEWQRLPMAPDSDSAGFRSRLFDIVQRTEYYVEAAEVQSPVFTLVVNDLPAVSRVSLDLRFPSYSGLPAEHIEETGDVAAVAGTSVTVRARVTRAVSGGTLRFDDGRTVPMTRESDSTVTGAFTVKKSGFYHVDLTTTDGATVAGAVEYVVDAIPDRAPIVRIEEPGRDTKVTNTDEVTIAVQAS
;
A
#
# COMPACT_ATOMS: atom_id res chain seq x y z
N ARG A 1 51.68 -43.44 -18.65
CA ARG A 1 53.06 -43.93 -18.85
C ARG A 1 53.62 -44.28 -17.47
N ARG A 2 53.84 -45.57 -17.14
CA ARG A 2 54.51 -45.94 -15.88
C ARG A 2 55.95 -45.39 -15.94
N ASN A 3 56.35 -44.62 -14.93
CA ASN A 3 57.74 -44.18 -14.80
C ASN A 3 58.60 -45.44 -14.57
N SER A 4 59.78 -45.51 -15.18
CA SER A 4 60.69 -46.64 -14.93
C SER A 4 61.15 -46.60 -13.47
N ASP A 5 61.20 -47.76 -12.83
CA ASP A 5 61.53 -47.88 -11.40
C ASP A 5 62.91 -47.27 -11.09
N GLU A 6 63.83 -47.26 -12.06
CA GLU A 6 65.13 -46.60 -11.99
C GLU A 6 65.03 -45.06 -11.90
N ARG A 7 64.11 -44.43 -12.63
CA ARG A 7 63.89 -42.98 -12.52
C ARG A 7 63.27 -42.63 -11.18
N PHE A 8 62.41 -43.49 -10.65
CA PHE A 8 61.85 -43.31 -9.31
C PHE A 8 62.94 -43.44 -8.24
N ALA A 9 63.81 -44.45 -8.35
CA ALA A 9 64.96 -44.61 -7.45
C ALA A 9 65.88 -43.39 -7.47
N LEU A 10 66.24 -42.89 -8.66
CA LEU A 10 67.07 -41.70 -8.83
C LEU A 10 66.42 -40.47 -8.16
N TYR A 11 65.12 -40.27 -8.37
CA TYR A 11 64.38 -39.15 -7.78
C TYR A 11 64.33 -39.21 -6.25
N VAL A 12 64.16 -40.40 -5.68
CA VAL A 12 64.15 -40.59 -4.23
C VAL A 12 65.54 -40.31 -3.64
N GLU A 13 66.62 -40.76 -4.30
CA GLU A 13 67.99 -40.49 -3.85
C GLU A 13 68.41 -39.03 -3.99
N GLU A 14 67.90 -38.31 -4.99
CA GLU A 14 68.15 -36.88 -5.16
C GLU A 14 67.54 -36.06 -3.99
N ARG A 15 66.41 -36.52 -3.45
CA ARG A 15 65.76 -35.89 -2.28
C ARG A 15 66.34 -36.34 -0.95
N GLU A 16 66.92 -37.54 -0.89
CA GLU A 16 67.53 -38.10 0.31
C GLU A 16 68.99 -38.54 0.03
N PRO A 17 69.95 -37.61 0.09
CA PRO A 17 71.38 -37.90 -0.18
C PRO A 17 71.99 -38.96 0.76
N SER A 18 71.31 -39.27 1.85
CA SER A 18 71.67 -40.30 2.82
C SER A 18 71.68 -41.72 2.22
N LEU A 19 70.91 -41.96 1.15
CA LEU A 19 70.79 -43.25 0.47
C LEU A 19 72.02 -43.62 -0.38
N ARG A 20 72.88 -42.65 -0.75
CA ARG A 20 74.18 -42.87 -1.41
C ARG A 20 74.19 -43.96 -2.49
N GLN A 21 73.28 -43.91 -3.46
CA GLN A 21 73.18 -44.87 -4.59
C GLN A 21 72.77 -46.31 -4.23
N SER A 22 72.40 -46.58 -2.97
CA SER A 22 72.00 -47.92 -2.54
C SER A 22 70.65 -48.37 -3.12
N LEU A 23 69.70 -47.47 -3.33
CA LEU A 23 68.38 -47.77 -3.88
C LEU A 23 68.47 -47.95 -5.40
N LEU A 24 69.21 -47.08 -6.09
CA LEU A 24 69.43 -47.20 -7.53
C LEU A 24 70.14 -48.52 -7.88
N ALA A 25 71.20 -48.86 -7.14
CA ALA A 25 71.93 -50.10 -7.34
C ALA A 25 71.06 -51.34 -7.09
N ALA A 26 70.20 -51.32 -6.06
CA ALA A 26 69.28 -52.42 -5.79
C ALA A 26 68.22 -52.59 -6.88
N VAL A 27 67.71 -51.50 -7.47
CA VAL A 27 66.73 -51.56 -8.57
C VAL A 27 67.38 -52.09 -9.86
N GLN A 28 68.60 -51.64 -10.17
CA GLN A 28 69.37 -52.16 -11.32
C GLN A 28 69.65 -53.66 -11.17
N GLU A 29 70.04 -54.10 -9.98
CA GLU A 29 70.28 -55.53 -9.70
C GLU A 29 68.97 -56.34 -9.73
N ALA A 30 67.84 -55.76 -9.32
CA ALA A 30 66.54 -56.40 -9.38
C ALA A 30 66.05 -56.64 -10.83
N HIS A 31 66.35 -55.71 -11.75
CA HIS A 31 66.01 -55.85 -13.17
C HIS A 31 66.87 -56.88 -13.92
N LEU A 32 68.05 -57.23 -13.40
CA LEU A 32 68.86 -58.29 -13.99
C LEU A 32 68.25 -59.68 -13.70
N PRO A 33 68.05 -60.53 -14.72
CA PRO A 33 67.57 -61.89 -14.53
C PRO A 33 68.56 -62.69 -13.69
N THR A 34 68.07 -63.60 -12.84
CA THR A 34 68.88 -64.32 -11.84
C THR A 34 70.07 -65.08 -12.43
N SER A 35 69.96 -65.51 -13.70
CA SER A 35 71.03 -66.18 -14.45
C SER A 35 72.18 -65.26 -14.88
N ALA A 36 71.95 -63.94 -14.93
CA ALA A 36 72.94 -62.94 -15.35
C ALA A 36 73.59 -62.20 -14.16
N ARG A 37 73.25 -62.57 -12.92
CA ARG A 37 73.81 -61.93 -11.71
C ARG A 37 75.19 -62.51 -11.40
N PRO A 38 76.26 -61.71 -11.36
CA PRO A 38 77.64 -62.21 -11.21
C PRO A 38 77.91 -62.86 -9.84
N SER A 39 77.11 -62.56 -8.80
CA SER A 39 77.19 -63.22 -7.50
C SER A 39 75.85 -63.14 -6.72
N PRO A 40 75.23 -64.28 -6.35
CA PRO A 40 74.01 -64.29 -5.54
C PRO A 40 74.18 -63.67 -4.14
N SER A 41 75.34 -63.84 -3.52
CA SER A 41 75.62 -63.28 -2.20
C SER A 41 75.80 -61.76 -2.22
N LEU A 42 76.31 -61.21 -3.33
CA LEU A 42 76.56 -59.78 -3.45
C LEU A 42 75.26 -59.03 -3.74
N SER A 43 74.42 -59.56 -4.63
CA SER A 43 73.06 -59.05 -4.87
C SER A 43 72.21 -59.07 -3.60
N ALA A 44 72.26 -60.15 -2.82
CA ALA A 44 71.58 -60.23 -1.52
C ALA A 44 72.06 -59.15 -0.53
N ARG A 45 73.37 -58.87 -0.47
CA ARG A 45 73.91 -57.80 0.38
C ARG A 45 73.51 -56.40 -0.10
N VAL A 46 73.48 -56.15 -1.41
CA VAL A 46 73.01 -54.87 -1.97
C VAL A 46 71.54 -54.64 -1.62
N MET A 47 70.69 -55.65 -1.80
CA MET A 47 69.28 -55.56 -1.46
C MET A 47 69.06 -55.34 0.04
N THR A 48 69.77 -56.09 0.89
CA THR A 48 69.69 -55.94 2.36
C THR A 48 70.14 -54.55 2.81
N ARG A 49 71.21 -54.01 2.21
CA ARG A 49 71.70 -52.67 2.51
C ARG A 49 70.72 -51.59 2.06
N ALA A 50 70.10 -51.75 0.90
CA ALA A 50 69.08 -50.83 0.42
C ALA A 50 67.85 -50.82 1.35
N ILE A 51 67.36 -51.99 1.76
CA ILE A 51 66.23 -52.11 2.71
C ILE A 51 66.57 -51.43 4.04
N ALA A 52 67.73 -51.73 4.62
CA ALA A 52 68.16 -51.12 5.88
C ALA A 52 68.33 -49.59 5.79
N ALA A 53 68.67 -49.05 4.61
CA ALA A 53 68.77 -47.62 4.38
C ALA A 53 67.41 -46.94 4.18
N ILE A 54 66.41 -47.67 3.65
CA ILE A 54 65.06 -47.15 3.36
C ILE A 54 64.16 -47.15 4.60
N ASP A 55 64.26 -48.18 5.47
CA ASP A 55 63.42 -48.34 6.67
C ASP A 55 63.28 -47.06 7.52
N PRO A 56 64.38 -46.34 7.90
CA PRO A 56 64.26 -45.13 8.70
C PRO A 56 63.59 -43.95 7.96
N ILE A 57 63.67 -43.92 6.62
CA ILE A 57 63.07 -42.86 5.79
C ILE A 57 61.57 -43.13 5.61
N ALA A 58 61.20 -44.38 5.37
CA ALA A 58 59.80 -44.81 5.30
C ALA A 58 59.07 -44.50 6.63
N ALA A 59 59.71 -44.76 7.76
CA ALA A 59 59.17 -44.43 9.09
C ALA A 59 58.93 -42.92 9.27
N ARG A 60 59.83 -42.05 8.77
CA ARG A 60 59.68 -40.58 8.84
C ARG A 60 58.51 -40.06 7.99
N SER A 61 58.34 -40.56 6.77
CA SER A 61 57.22 -40.14 5.91
C SER A 61 55.85 -40.57 6.45
N ALA A 62 55.78 -41.69 7.19
CA ALA A 62 54.56 -42.12 7.87
C ALA A 62 54.12 -41.16 8.99
N LEU A 63 55.05 -40.42 9.61
CA LEU A 63 54.75 -39.40 10.62
C LEU A 63 54.06 -38.15 10.06
N GLU A 64 54.14 -37.87 8.75
CA GLU A 64 53.52 -36.68 8.15
C GLU A 64 52.02 -36.85 7.82
N ARG A 65 51.57 -38.09 7.59
CA ARG A 65 50.16 -38.42 7.29
C ARG A 65 49.14 -37.91 8.34
N PRO A 66 49.35 -38.09 9.66
CA PRO A 66 48.37 -37.62 10.65
C PRO A 66 48.31 -36.10 10.78
N ARG A 67 49.38 -35.36 10.46
CA ARG A 67 49.39 -33.89 10.50
C ARG A 67 48.62 -33.29 9.32
N LEU A 68 48.77 -33.89 8.13
CA LEU A 68 48.03 -33.47 6.94
C LEU A 68 46.51 -33.70 7.09
N LEU A 69 46.12 -34.84 7.67
CA LEU A 69 44.72 -35.17 7.93
C LEU A 69 44.09 -34.24 8.99
N ARG A 70 44.84 -33.82 10.01
CA ARG A 70 44.34 -32.86 11.02
C ARG A 70 44.19 -31.46 10.42
N ALA A 71 45.14 -31.00 9.62
CA ALA A 71 45.04 -29.71 8.93
C ALA A 71 43.86 -29.69 7.93
N GLY A 72 43.66 -30.78 7.18
CA GLY A 72 42.52 -30.92 6.28
C GLY A 72 41.18 -30.90 7.01
N LYS A 73 41.07 -31.57 8.16
CA LYS A 73 39.87 -31.51 9.01
C LYS A 73 39.61 -30.11 9.57
N ALA A 74 40.65 -29.40 10.02
CA ALA A 74 40.50 -28.04 10.53
C ALA A 74 40.01 -27.08 9.43
N LEU A 75 40.57 -27.17 8.22
CA LEU A 75 40.10 -26.41 7.06
C LEU A 75 38.64 -26.71 6.72
N ALA A 76 38.25 -28.00 6.72
CA ALA A 76 36.87 -28.40 6.45
C ALA A 76 35.88 -27.89 7.51
N VAL A 77 36.28 -27.84 8.79
CA VAL A 77 35.44 -27.27 9.86
C VAL A 77 35.30 -25.76 9.67
N VAL A 78 36.39 -25.04 9.43
CA VAL A 78 36.35 -23.57 9.23
C VAL A 78 35.50 -23.21 8.02
N SER A 79 35.68 -23.90 6.89
CA SER A 79 34.88 -23.64 5.69
C SER A 79 33.40 -23.96 5.89
N SER A 80 33.08 -25.04 6.61
CA SER A 80 31.70 -25.40 6.94
C SER A 80 31.05 -24.37 7.85
N VAL A 81 31.75 -23.89 8.88
CA VAL A 81 31.25 -22.84 9.79
C VAL A 81 31.03 -21.53 9.03
N SER A 82 31.96 -21.10 8.18
CA SER A 82 31.77 -19.91 7.33
C SER A 82 30.58 -20.06 6.38
N ALA A 83 30.39 -21.22 5.76
CA ALA A 83 29.24 -21.49 4.88
C ALA A 83 27.91 -21.44 5.65
N LEU A 84 27.87 -21.99 6.87
CA LEU A 84 26.69 -21.93 7.74
C LEU A 84 26.36 -20.51 8.18
N MET A 85 27.39 -19.71 8.51
CA MET A 85 27.24 -18.30 8.84
C MET A 85 26.71 -17.47 7.67
N LEU A 86 27.12 -17.78 6.44
CA LEU A 86 26.60 -17.11 5.24
C LEU A 86 25.15 -17.52 4.92
N TRP A 87 24.77 -18.78 5.18
CA TRP A 87 23.43 -19.28 4.84
C TRP A 87 22.37 -18.97 5.92
N PHE A 88 22.75 -18.90 7.19
CA PHE A 88 21.84 -18.61 8.31
C PHE A 88 22.06 -17.24 8.96
N GLY A 89 23.11 -16.51 8.59
CA GLY A 89 23.43 -15.22 9.22
C GLY A 89 22.50 -14.06 8.81
N PRO A 90 22.60 -12.92 9.54
CA PRO A 90 21.91 -11.67 9.26
C PRO A 90 22.12 -11.20 7.82
N GLN A 91 21.11 -10.55 7.25
CA GLN A 91 21.13 -10.11 5.85
C GLN A 91 22.37 -9.24 5.54
N SER A 92 22.80 -8.40 6.49
CA SER A 92 24.00 -7.55 6.38
C SER A 92 25.31 -8.30 6.12
N LEU A 93 25.51 -9.50 6.67
CA LEU A 93 26.73 -10.30 6.43
C LEU A 93 26.74 -10.92 5.03
N ARG A 94 25.55 -11.27 4.49
CA ARG A 94 25.42 -11.81 3.14
C ARG A 94 25.68 -10.74 2.08
N ASP A 95 25.23 -9.52 2.34
CA ASP A 95 25.45 -8.38 1.47
C ASP A 95 26.94 -7.98 1.44
N GLY A 96 27.62 -7.99 2.59
CA GLY A 96 29.06 -7.78 2.69
C GLY A 96 29.90 -8.85 1.97
N ALA A 97 29.51 -10.13 2.07
CA ALA A 97 30.21 -11.22 1.38
C ALA A 97 30.05 -11.14 -0.15
N ARG A 98 28.88 -10.71 -0.65
CA ARG A 98 28.67 -10.48 -2.08
C ARG A 98 29.59 -9.38 -2.64
N LEU A 99 29.85 -8.33 -1.86
CA LEU A 99 30.77 -7.26 -2.23
C LEU A 99 32.24 -7.73 -2.32
N LEU A 100 32.66 -8.64 -1.43
CA LEU A 100 34.03 -9.17 -1.41
C LEU A 100 34.30 -10.21 -2.51
N PHE A 101 33.33 -11.09 -2.79
CA PHE A 101 33.53 -12.23 -3.69
C PHE A 101 33.10 -11.99 -5.14
N VAL A 102 32.44 -10.86 -5.43
CA VAL A 102 32.01 -10.50 -6.79
C VAL A 102 32.52 -9.09 -7.17
N PRO A 103 33.85 -8.87 -7.28
CA PRO A 103 34.41 -7.54 -7.57
C PRO A 103 34.03 -7.00 -8.96
N PHE A 104 33.59 -7.86 -9.88
CA PHE A 104 33.15 -7.49 -11.24
C PHE A 104 31.65 -7.73 -11.47
N GLY A 105 30.90 -8.03 -10.41
CA GLY A 105 29.45 -8.05 -10.46
C GLY A 105 28.96 -6.61 -10.49
N THR A 106 28.13 -6.27 -11.47
CA THR A 106 27.38 -5.02 -11.57
C THR A 106 27.18 -4.35 -10.22
N ALA A 107 27.94 -3.27 -9.97
CA ALA A 107 27.93 -2.46 -8.75
C ALA A 107 26.57 -1.76 -8.50
N GLN A 108 25.54 -2.08 -9.29
CA GLN A 108 24.16 -1.64 -9.08
C GLN A 108 23.43 -2.39 -7.94
N ALA A 109 23.98 -3.47 -7.37
CA ALA A 109 23.27 -4.28 -6.37
C ALA A 109 23.45 -3.83 -4.90
N ALA A 110 24.34 -2.87 -4.61
CA ALA A 110 24.67 -2.49 -3.24
C ALA A 110 24.72 -0.96 -3.02
N VAL A 111 24.13 -0.18 -3.91
CA VAL A 111 23.72 1.17 -3.53
C VAL A 111 22.45 1.00 -2.70
N PRO A 112 22.40 1.41 -1.42
CA PRO A 112 21.13 1.43 -0.71
C PRO A 112 20.18 2.25 -1.59
N VAL A 113 19.10 1.62 -2.07
CA VAL A 113 18.15 2.30 -2.96
C VAL A 113 17.46 3.34 -2.10
N LEU A 114 18.00 4.56 -2.12
CA LEU A 114 17.44 5.72 -1.48
C LEU A 114 16.12 6.02 -2.18
N ARG A 115 15.03 5.82 -1.45
CA ARG A 115 13.69 5.86 -2.01
C ARG A 115 12.77 6.60 -1.05
N LEU A 116 11.97 7.52 -1.58
CA LEU A 116 10.79 8.02 -0.88
C LEU A 116 9.59 7.18 -1.32
N ALA A 117 8.96 6.51 -0.37
CA ALA A 117 7.67 5.87 -0.58
C ALA A 117 6.58 6.90 -0.27
N VAL A 118 5.84 7.34 -1.30
CA VAL A 118 4.79 8.34 -1.17
C VAL A 118 3.41 7.67 -1.30
N SER A 119 2.52 7.98 -0.37
CA SER A 119 1.12 7.54 -0.34
C SER A 119 0.22 8.79 -0.30
N PRO A 120 -0.89 8.87 -1.08
CA PRO A 120 -1.48 7.83 -1.94
C PRO A 120 -0.89 7.71 -3.36
N GLY A 121 0.00 8.62 -3.77
CA GLY A 121 0.54 8.65 -5.13
C GLY A 121 -0.45 9.25 -6.15
N ASN A 122 -0.84 8.50 -7.18
CA ASN A 122 -1.82 8.97 -8.17
C ASN A 122 -3.24 8.72 -7.66
N VAL A 123 -3.99 9.79 -7.39
CA VAL A 123 -5.36 9.68 -6.86
C VAL A 123 -6.28 10.69 -7.52
N SER A 124 -7.55 10.33 -7.59
CA SER A 124 -8.59 11.24 -8.03
C SER A 124 -9.34 11.84 -6.83
N VAL A 125 -9.44 13.16 -6.80
CA VAL A 125 -9.95 13.91 -5.65
C VAL A 125 -11.17 14.71 -6.09
N PRO A 126 -12.25 14.81 -5.29
CA PRO A 126 -13.34 15.73 -5.56
C PRO A 126 -12.84 17.17 -5.70
N ARG A 127 -13.49 17.96 -6.56
CA ARG A 127 -13.17 19.38 -6.74
C ARG A 127 -13.28 20.14 -5.41
N GLY A 128 -12.23 20.90 -5.07
CA GLY A 128 -12.14 21.63 -3.79
C GLY A 128 -11.87 20.73 -2.57
N GLY A 129 -11.67 19.43 -2.79
CA GLY A 129 -11.30 18.49 -1.76
C GLY A 129 -9.88 18.70 -1.24
N ALA A 130 -9.51 17.90 -0.24
CA ALA A 130 -8.19 17.88 0.35
C ALA A 130 -7.60 16.48 0.34
N ILE A 131 -6.27 16.38 0.30
CA ILE A 131 -5.55 15.11 0.45
C ILE A 131 -4.47 15.24 1.50
N GLU A 132 -4.19 14.13 2.16
CA GLU A 132 -3.01 13.97 3.00
C GLU A 132 -1.97 13.17 2.22
N VAL A 133 -0.78 13.75 2.08
CA VAL A 133 0.37 13.12 1.45
C VAL A 133 1.33 12.68 2.53
N GLU A 134 1.61 11.39 2.57
CA GLU A 134 2.57 10.76 3.46
C GLU A 134 3.80 10.33 2.67
N ALA A 135 4.98 10.61 3.21
CA ALA A 135 6.26 10.24 2.63
C ALA A 135 7.10 9.48 3.66
N THR A 136 7.37 8.20 3.38
CA THR A 136 8.23 7.36 4.21
C THR A 136 9.62 7.25 3.59
N LEU A 137 10.66 7.55 4.36
CA LEU A 137 12.05 7.43 3.92
C LEU A 137 12.51 5.97 3.95
N VAL A 138 13.07 5.47 2.85
CA VAL A 138 13.61 4.12 2.75
C VAL A 138 15.11 4.18 2.48
N GLY A 139 15.91 3.67 3.41
CA GLY A 139 17.37 3.59 3.28
C GLY A 139 18.14 4.85 3.69
N PHE A 140 17.45 5.88 4.21
CA PHE A 140 18.06 7.09 4.77
C PHE A 140 17.17 7.77 5.81
N THR A 141 17.70 8.81 6.45
CA THR A 141 17.00 9.66 7.41
C THR A 141 17.21 11.11 7.03
N ALA A 142 16.16 11.93 7.15
CA ALA A 142 16.20 13.37 6.92
C ALA A 142 15.52 14.09 8.10
N SER A 143 15.92 15.32 8.38
CA SER A 143 15.29 16.18 9.39
C SER A 143 14.08 16.94 8.87
N ASN A 144 13.99 17.12 7.55
CA ASN A 144 12.96 17.87 6.86
C ASN A 144 12.61 17.18 5.53
N ALA A 145 11.35 17.32 5.14
CA ALA A 145 10.86 16.97 3.82
C ALA A 145 9.95 18.09 3.32
N GLU A 146 9.93 18.30 2.01
CA GLU A 146 9.10 19.30 1.35
C GLU A 146 8.19 18.61 0.33
N LEU A 147 6.90 18.93 0.39
CA LEU A 147 5.94 18.62 -0.64
C LEU A 147 6.00 19.72 -1.69
N VAL A 148 6.37 19.37 -2.92
CA VAL A 148 6.46 20.31 -4.02
C VAL A 148 5.33 20.02 -5.00
N PHE A 149 4.49 21.01 -5.30
CA PHE A 149 3.31 20.84 -6.14
C PHE A 149 3.12 21.99 -7.12
N ARG A 150 2.42 21.73 -8.23
CA ARG A 150 2.00 22.73 -9.22
C ARG A 150 0.57 22.44 -9.69
N SER A 151 -0.28 23.45 -9.66
CA SER A 151 -1.70 23.34 -10.07
C SER A 151 -1.91 23.56 -11.57
N ASP A 152 -0.92 24.13 -12.26
CA ASP A 152 -0.86 24.26 -13.71
C ASP A 152 0.48 23.67 -14.18
N SER A 153 0.43 22.85 -15.22
CA SER A 153 1.63 22.29 -15.87
C SER A 153 2.62 23.35 -16.37
N SER A 154 2.16 24.58 -16.61
CA SER A 154 2.96 25.75 -16.98
C SER A 154 3.30 26.67 -15.80
N GLY A 155 2.75 26.40 -14.62
CA GLY A 155 2.95 27.21 -13.41
C GLY A 155 4.26 26.94 -12.69
N GLU A 156 4.60 27.83 -11.75
CA GLU A 156 5.74 27.65 -10.86
C GLU A 156 5.46 26.57 -9.82
N TRP A 157 6.51 25.83 -9.44
CA TRP A 157 6.45 24.85 -8.36
C TRP A 157 6.38 25.55 -7.01
N GLN A 158 5.35 25.23 -6.23
CA GLN A 158 5.16 25.70 -4.87
C GLN A 158 5.67 24.65 -3.89
N ARG A 159 6.37 25.10 -2.84
CA ARG A 159 6.98 24.21 -1.83
C ARG A 159 6.22 24.37 -0.51
N LEU A 160 5.82 23.25 0.07
CA LEU A 160 5.10 23.18 1.33
C LEU A 160 5.89 22.28 2.29
N PRO A 161 6.34 22.76 3.45
CA PRO A 161 7.05 21.94 4.42
C PRO A 161 6.13 20.82 4.94
N MET A 162 6.70 19.62 5.11
CA MET A 162 6.01 18.48 5.71
C MET A 162 6.32 18.39 7.20
N ALA A 163 5.31 18.03 8.00
CA ALA A 163 5.49 17.78 9.42
C ALA A 163 6.04 16.34 9.63
N PRO A 164 7.03 16.14 10.52
CA PRO A 164 7.47 14.81 10.89
C PRO A 164 6.34 14.06 11.60
N ASP A 165 6.19 12.79 11.26
CA ASP A 165 5.28 11.89 11.96
C ASP A 165 5.92 11.41 13.27
N SER A 166 5.14 11.30 14.34
CA SER A 166 5.69 10.98 15.67
C SER A 166 6.11 9.52 15.82
N ASP A 167 5.51 8.64 15.00
CA ASP A 167 5.59 7.18 15.18
C ASP A 167 6.44 6.50 14.09
N SER A 168 6.89 7.24 13.08
CA SER A 168 7.61 6.70 11.92
C SER A 168 8.73 7.63 11.44
N ALA A 169 9.68 7.10 10.66
CA ALA A 169 10.63 7.92 9.88
C ALA A 169 9.92 8.54 8.64
N GLY A 170 8.70 9.00 8.84
CA GLY A 170 7.78 9.51 7.84
C GLY A 170 7.48 10.98 8.04
N PHE A 171 7.03 11.61 6.96
CA PHE A 171 6.60 13.00 6.92
C PHE A 171 5.19 13.06 6.34
N ARG A 172 4.36 13.97 6.84
CA ARG A 172 3.01 14.20 6.33
C ARG A 172 2.76 15.67 6.02
N SER A 173 2.00 15.92 4.97
CA SER A 173 1.50 17.26 4.65
C SER A 173 0.14 17.17 3.99
N ARG A 174 -0.70 18.19 4.19
CA ARG A 174 -2.06 18.22 3.68
C ARG A 174 -2.21 19.33 2.63
N LEU A 175 -2.69 18.96 1.46
CA LEU A 175 -3.00 19.89 0.38
C LEU A 175 -4.52 20.09 0.32
N PHE A 176 -4.96 21.34 0.34
CA PHE A 176 -6.37 21.73 0.35
C PHE A 176 -6.75 22.46 -0.95
N ASP A 177 -8.06 22.60 -1.19
CA ASP A 177 -8.63 23.38 -2.29
C ASP A 177 -8.11 22.98 -3.67
N ILE A 178 -8.15 21.67 -3.97
CA ILE A 178 -7.67 21.14 -5.24
C ILE A 178 -8.76 21.37 -6.31
N VAL A 179 -8.65 22.49 -7.03
CA VAL A 179 -9.63 22.89 -8.07
C VAL A 179 -9.28 22.34 -9.46
N GLN A 180 -8.00 22.14 -9.75
CA GLN A 180 -7.49 21.71 -11.06
C GLN A 180 -6.51 20.54 -10.93
N ARG A 181 -6.21 19.92 -12.08
CA ARG A 181 -5.21 18.83 -12.15
C ARG A 181 -3.88 19.33 -11.60
N THR A 182 -3.42 18.73 -10.51
CA THR A 182 -2.23 19.16 -9.78
C THR A 182 -1.17 18.07 -9.84
N GLU A 183 0.06 18.43 -10.17
CA GLU A 183 1.20 17.51 -10.11
C GLU A 183 2.00 17.77 -8.85
N TYR A 184 2.50 16.71 -8.21
CA TYR A 184 3.29 16.85 -6.99
C TYR A 184 4.36 15.78 -6.87
N TYR A 185 5.40 16.08 -6.12
CA TYR A 185 6.41 15.14 -5.67
C TYR A 185 6.88 15.54 -4.27
N VAL A 186 7.58 14.64 -3.60
CA VAL A 186 8.20 14.90 -2.31
C VAL A 186 9.70 14.90 -2.47
N GLU A 187 10.36 15.85 -1.82
CA GLU A 187 11.81 15.98 -1.77
C GLU A 187 12.29 15.93 -0.32
N ALA A 188 13.27 15.08 -0.04
CA ALA A 188 13.92 15.00 1.27
C ALA A 188 15.41 14.67 1.11
N ALA A 189 16.28 15.46 1.75
CA ALA A 189 17.74 15.26 1.73
C ALA A 189 18.31 14.98 0.32
N GLU A 190 17.95 15.81 -0.67
CA GLU A 190 18.35 15.70 -2.09
C GLU A 190 17.82 14.46 -2.84
N VAL A 191 16.95 13.66 -2.21
CA VAL A 191 16.25 12.54 -2.86
C VAL A 191 14.85 12.98 -3.24
N GLN A 192 14.52 12.82 -4.53
CA GLN A 192 13.21 13.16 -5.09
C GLN A 192 12.37 11.90 -5.31
N SER A 193 11.08 11.96 -4.98
CA SER A 193 10.12 10.94 -5.38
C SER A 193 9.76 11.03 -6.87
N PRO A 194 9.12 10.01 -7.46
CA PRO A 194 8.42 10.16 -8.73
C PRO A 194 7.39 11.30 -8.66
N VAL A 195 7.09 11.90 -9.81
CA VAL A 195 6.01 12.88 -9.93
C VAL A 195 4.68 12.15 -10.00
N PHE A 196 3.78 12.51 -9.10
CA PHE A 196 2.42 12.00 -9.03
C PHE A 196 1.44 13.05 -9.55
N THR A 197 0.31 12.59 -10.06
CA THR A 197 -0.76 13.43 -10.56
C THR A 197 -2.03 13.25 -9.73
N LEU A 198 -2.58 14.38 -9.31
CA LEU A 198 -3.91 14.51 -8.74
C LEU A 198 -4.89 14.89 -9.86
N VAL A 199 -5.86 14.02 -10.09
CA VAL A 199 -6.91 14.26 -11.07
C VAL A 199 -8.17 14.71 -10.33
N VAL A 200 -8.67 15.89 -10.66
CA VAL A 200 -9.92 16.36 -10.07
C VAL A 200 -11.08 15.60 -10.70
N ASN A 201 -11.79 14.81 -9.90
CA ASN A 201 -13.08 14.27 -10.30
C ASN A 201 -14.15 15.29 -9.96
N ASP A 202 -14.82 15.77 -10.99
CA ASP A 202 -15.92 16.70 -10.83
C ASP A 202 -17.20 15.87 -10.75
N LEU A 203 -17.45 15.32 -9.55
CA LEU A 203 -18.69 14.62 -9.28
C LEU A 203 -19.86 15.60 -9.41
N PRO A 204 -20.97 15.23 -10.07
CA PRO A 204 -22.14 16.08 -10.10
C PRO A 204 -22.62 16.34 -8.68
N ALA A 205 -22.90 17.60 -8.38
CA ALA A 205 -23.41 18.04 -7.09
C ALA A 205 -24.70 18.84 -7.28
N VAL A 206 -25.55 18.82 -6.26
CA VAL A 206 -26.74 19.68 -6.21
C VAL A 206 -26.32 21.08 -5.83
N SER A 207 -26.52 22.03 -6.73
CA SER A 207 -26.20 23.45 -6.53
C SER A 207 -27.32 24.22 -5.83
N ARG A 208 -28.58 23.93 -6.18
CA ARG A 208 -29.78 24.59 -5.65
C ARG A 208 -30.96 23.64 -5.70
N VAL A 209 -31.90 23.82 -4.78
CA VAL A 209 -33.17 23.10 -4.76
C VAL A 209 -34.30 24.12 -4.70
N SER A 210 -35.26 23.99 -5.61
CA SER A 210 -36.54 24.69 -5.54
C SER A 210 -37.67 23.68 -5.34
N LEU A 211 -38.74 24.14 -4.71
CA LEU A 211 -39.86 23.33 -4.27
C LEU A 211 -41.15 23.96 -4.76
N ASP A 212 -42.01 23.15 -5.38
CA ASP A 212 -43.38 23.54 -5.71
C ASP A 212 -44.34 22.77 -4.82
N LEU A 213 -45.01 23.50 -3.94
CA LEU A 213 -45.97 22.98 -2.98
C LEU A 213 -47.38 23.09 -3.55
N ARG A 214 -48.06 21.96 -3.69
CA ARG A 214 -49.50 21.92 -3.96
C ARG A 214 -50.23 21.38 -2.75
N PHE A 215 -50.85 22.31 -2.02
CA PHE A 215 -51.63 21.98 -0.83
C PHE A 215 -52.90 21.20 -1.19
N PRO A 216 -53.42 20.39 -0.25
CA PRO A 216 -54.69 19.71 -0.43
C PRO A 216 -55.83 20.69 -0.69
N SER A 217 -56.79 20.32 -1.56
CA SER A 217 -57.91 21.19 -1.94
C SER A 217 -58.75 21.68 -0.77
N TYR A 218 -58.87 20.88 0.30
CA TYR A 218 -59.62 21.25 1.50
C TYR A 218 -59.01 22.40 2.28
N SER A 219 -57.69 22.63 2.16
CA SER A 219 -56.99 23.69 2.89
C SER A 219 -57.29 25.09 2.35
N GLY A 220 -57.75 25.20 1.10
CA GLY A 220 -57.95 26.48 0.42
C GLY A 220 -56.67 27.29 0.18
N LEU A 221 -55.49 26.73 0.46
CA LEU A 221 -54.22 27.42 0.29
C LEU A 221 -53.79 27.42 -1.19
N PRO A 222 -53.29 28.55 -1.73
CA PRO A 222 -52.75 28.61 -3.08
C PRO A 222 -51.45 27.82 -3.17
N ALA A 223 -51.10 27.35 -4.38
CA ALA A 223 -49.80 26.74 -4.61
C ALA A 223 -48.67 27.72 -4.29
N GLU A 224 -47.60 27.23 -3.69
CA GLU A 224 -46.46 28.02 -3.25
C GLU A 224 -45.18 27.52 -3.91
N HIS A 225 -44.31 28.44 -4.32
CA HIS A 225 -42.99 28.14 -4.87
C HIS A 225 -41.93 28.66 -3.92
N ILE A 226 -41.09 27.76 -3.41
CA ILE A 226 -39.99 28.08 -2.50
C ILE A 226 -38.67 27.89 -3.24
N GLU A 227 -37.87 28.94 -3.34
CA GLU A 227 -36.55 28.90 -3.93
C GLU A 227 -35.46 28.73 -2.87
N GLU A 228 -34.38 28.03 -3.24
CA GLU A 228 -33.09 27.97 -2.54
C GLU A 228 -33.05 27.44 -1.09
N THR A 229 -34.14 26.88 -0.56
CA THR A 229 -34.15 26.35 0.82
C THR A 229 -33.99 24.83 0.85
N GLY A 230 -34.76 24.10 0.03
CA GLY A 230 -34.82 22.64 0.07
C GLY A 230 -35.54 22.07 1.30
N ASP A 231 -35.68 22.82 2.38
CA ASP A 231 -36.53 22.43 3.51
C ASP A 231 -38.02 22.62 3.17
N VAL A 232 -38.83 21.66 3.62
CA VAL A 232 -40.27 21.60 3.37
C VAL A 232 -41.01 21.71 4.70
N ALA A 233 -41.88 22.71 4.85
CA ALA A 233 -42.81 22.80 5.97
C ALA A 233 -44.24 22.91 5.41
N ALA A 234 -45.04 21.85 5.51
CA ALA A 234 -46.37 21.84 4.91
C ALA A 234 -47.36 20.91 5.63
N VAL A 235 -48.65 21.16 5.43
CA VAL A 235 -49.73 20.32 5.95
C VAL A 235 -49.62 18.90 5.40
N ALA A 236 -49.86 17.89 6.23
CA ALA A 236 -49.89 16.50 5.81
C ALA A 236 -50.85 16.31 4.61
N GLY A 237 -50.38 15.62 3.57
CA GLY A 237 -51.08 15.45 2.30
C GLY A 237 -50.66 16.43 1.19
N THR A 238 -49.83 17.43 1.49
CA THR A 238 -49.27 18.35 0.48
C THR A 238 -48.38 17.58 -0.52
N SER A 239 -48.58 17.82 -1.80
CA SER A 239 -47.74 17.27 -2.87
C SER A 239 -46.59 18.24 -3.15
N VAL A 240 -45.37 17.80 -2.93
CA VAL A 240 -44.15 18.58 -3.14
C VAL A 240 -43.47 18.10 -4.42
N THR A 241 -43.19 19.02 -5.34
CA THR A 241 -42.32 18.77 -6.49
C THR A 241 -40.96 19.39 -6.21
N VAL A 242 -39.92 18.58 -6.12
CA VAL A 242 -38.54 19.00 -5.87
C VAL A 242 -37.83 19.15 -7.21
N ARG A 243 -37.28 20.33 -7.47
CA ARG A 243 -36.43 20.64 -8.63
C ARG A 243 -35.01 20.92 -8.15
N ALA A 244 -34.10 19.99 -8.39
CA ALA A 244 -32.70 20.14 -8.03
C ALA A 244 -31.87 20.54 -9.26
N ARG A 245 -31.16 21.66 -9.16
CA ARG A 245 -30.21 22.13 -10.17
C ARG A 245 -28.83 21.53 -9.92
N VAL A 246 -28.28 20.83 -10.91
CA VAL A 246 -27.02 20.11 -10.81
C VAL A 246 -25.87 20.85 -11.50
N THR A 247 -24.66 20.67 -11.00
CA THR A 247 -23.44 21.31 -11.56
C THR A 247 -22.98 20.68 -12.88
N ARG A 248 -23.34 19.42 -13.15
CA ARG A 248 -23.01 18.68 -14.37
C ARG A 248 -24.20 17.84 -14.82
N ALA A 249 -24.18 17.44 -16.10
CA ALA A 249 -25.18 16.56 -16.65
C ALA A 249 -25.22 15.21 -15.93
N VAL A 250 -26.43 14.79 -15.55
CA VAL A 250 -26.74 13.51 -14.89
C VAL A 250 -27.77 12.75 -15.71
N SER A 251 -27.81 11.43 -15.54
CA SER A 251 -28.82 10.57 -16.17
C SER A 251 -30.15 10.60 -15.40
N GLY A 252 -30.10 10.90 -14.10
CA GLY A 252 -31.26 11.07 -13.24
C GLY A 252 -30.84 11.29 -11.78
N GLY A 253 -31.76 11.06 -10.86
CA GLY A 253 -31.49 11.11 -9.43
C GLY A 253 -32.49 10.31 -8.61
N THR A 254 -32.32 10.28 -7.30
CA THR A 254 -33.23 9.64 -6.35
C THR A 254 -33.31 10.47 -5.09
N LEU A 255 -34.53 10.80 -4.66
CA LEU A 255 -34.78 11.33 -3.32
C LEU A 255 -34.75 10.16 -2.34
N ARG A 256 -33.80 10.17 -1.41
CA ARG A 256 -33.70 9.17 -0.35
C ARG A 256 -34.14 9.79 0.97
N PHE A 257 -35.09 9.14 1.63
CA PHE A 257 -35.59 9.53 2.93
C PHE A 257 -34.90 8.72 4.03
N ASP A 258 -34.84 9.28 5.24
CA ASP A 258 -34.33 8.63 6.45
C ASP A 258 -35.02 7.29 6.80
N ASP A 259 -36.30 7.16 6.46
CA ASP A 259 -37.11 5.95 6.65
C ASP A 259 -36.86 4.84 5.62
N GLY A 260 -35.86 5.03 4.74
CA GLY A 260 -35.49 4.10 3.68
C GLY A 260 -36.38 4.17 2.44
N ARG A 261 -37.39 5.04 2.42
CA ARG A 261 -38.17 5.30 1.21
C ARG A 261 -37.30 5.99 0.18
N THR A 262 -37.43 5.58 -1.07
CA THR A 262 -36.75 6.20 -2.21
C THR A 262 -37.77 6.61 -3.26
N VAL A 263 -37.64 7.83 -3.78
CA VAL A 263 -38.47 8.35 -4.86
C VAL A 263 -37.57 8.70 -6.04
N PRO A 264 -37.77 8.09 -7.23
CA PRO A 264 -36.94 8.39 -8.39
C PRO A 264 -37.16 9.84 -8.86
N MET A 265 -36.09 10.48 -9.29
CA MET A 265 -36.12 11.78 -9.96
C MET A 265 -35.82 11.60 -11.45
N THR A 266 -36.58 12.29 -12.28
CA THR A 266 -36.40 12.32 -13.73
C THR A 266 -35.65 13.57 -14.16
N ARG A 267 -34.79 13.44 -15.16
CA ARG A 267 -34.11 14.57 -15.79
C ARG A 267 -35.11 15.44 -16.56
N GLU A 268 -35.27 16.69 -16.15
CA GLU A 268 -36.09 17.69 -16.85
C GLU A 268 -35.25 18.43 -17.92
N SER A 269 -33.99 18.71 -17.60
CA SER A 269 -33.02 19.33 -18.51
C SER A 269 -31.59 18.86 -18.23
N ASP A 270 -30.61 19.34 -18.99
CA ASP A 270 -29.19 19.03 -18.80
C ASP A 270 -28.65 19.44 -17.42
N SER A 271 -29.31 20.39 -16.75
CA SER A 271 -28.90 20.93 -15.45
C SER A 271 -29.98 20.83 -14.38
N THR A 272 -31.12 20.18 -14.64
CA THR A 272 -32.22 20.07 -13.68
C THR A 272 -32.78 18.65 -13.62
N VAL A 273 -32.92 18.12 -12.40
CA VAL A 273 -33.65 16.88 -12.11
C VAL A 273 -34.85 17.18 -11.21
N THR A 274 -35.95 16.47 -11.47
CA THR A 274 -37.25 16.74 -10.86
C THR A 274 -37.85 15.46 -10.29
N GLY A 275 -38.37 15.52 -9.07
CA GLY A 275 -39.05 14.42 -8.40
C GLY A 275 -40.24 14.92 -7.60
N ALA A 276 -41.21 14.06 -7.29
CA ALA A 276 -42.40 14.46 -6.55
C ALA A 276 -42.75 13.47 -5.44
N PHE A 277 -43.10 13.99 -4.26
CA PHE A 277 -43.52 13.17 -3.13
C PHE A 277 -44.64 13.86 -2.34
N THR A 278 -45.34 13.08 -1.51
CA THR A 278 -46.38 13.61 -0.61
C THR A 278 -45.86 13.65 0.82
N VAL A 279 -46.07 14.79 1.49
CA VAL A 279 -45.78 14.97 2.91
C VAL A 279 -46.73 14.09 3.73
N LYS A 280 -46.17 13.14 4.51
CA LYS A 280 -46.96 12.25 5.36
C LYS A 280 -46.55 12.33 6.83
N LYS A 281 -45.25 12.47 7.08
CA LYS A 281 -44.62 12.54 8.38
C LYS A 281 -43.38 13.41 8.28
N SER A 282 -42.96 13.99 9.41
CA SER A 282 -41.71 14.72 9.48
C SER A 282 -40.52 13.75 9.39
N GLY A 283 -39.40 14.21 8.86
CA GLY A 283 -38.19 13.42 8.65
C GLY A 283 -37.16 14.16 7.80
N PHE A 284 -36.16 13.45 7.33
CA PHE A 284 -35.07 14.01 6.52
C PHE A 284 -35.02 13.38 5.14
N TYR A 285 -34.54 14.14 4.15
CA TYR A 285 -34.24 13.61 2.83
C TYR A 285 -32.97 14.22 2.24
N HIS A 286 -32.31 13.47 1.38
CA HIS A 286 -31.20 13.96 0.56
C HIS A 286 -31.40 13.54 -0.90
N VAL A 287 -30.68 14.21 -1.80
CA VAL A 287 -30.78 14.02 -3.24
C VAL A 287 -29.55 13.25 -3.72
N ASP A 288 -29.73 11.98 -4.07
CA ASP A 288 -28.72 11.18 -4.74
C ASP A 288 -28.78 11.44 -6.25
N LEU A 289 -27.62 11.61 -6.87
CA LEU A 289 -27.50 11.85 -8.30
C LEU A 289 -26.94 10.63 -9.02
N THR A 290 -27.47 10.30 -10.20
CA THR A 290 -26.96 9.22 -11.04
C THR A 290 -26.15 9.80 -12.18
N THR A 291 -24.85 9.49 -12.26
CA THR A 291 -23.98 9.96 -13.33
C THR A 291 -24.39 9.37 -14.68
N THR A 292 -23.88 9.94 -15.77
CA THR A 292 -24.04 9.38 -17.12
C THR A 292 -23.43 7.98 -17.26
N ASP A 293 -22.44 7.67 -16.43
CA ASP A 293 -21.74 6.38 -16.41
C ASP A 293 -22.46 5.34 -15.53
N GLY A 294 -23.60 5.71 -14.94
CA GLY A 294 -24.43 4.84 -14.11
C GLY A 294 -24.01 4.75 -12.63
N ALA A 295 -22.97 5.47 -12.21
CA ALA A 295 -22.58 5.56 -10.81
C ALA A 295 -23.53 6.46 -10.01
N THR A 296 -23.85 6.10 -8.77
CA THR A 296 -24.65 6.95 -7.88
C THR A 296 -23.72 7.77 -6.98
N VAL A 297 -23.93 9.08 -6.96
CA VAL A 297 -23.25 10.04 -6.07
C VAL A 297 -24.24 10.41 -4.97
N ALA A 298 -23.88 10.11 -3.73
CA ALA A 298 -24.70 10.45 -2.58
C ALA A 298 -24.75 11.96 -2.35
N GLY A 299 -25.94 12.50 -2.04
CA GLY A 299 -26.09 13.90 -1.67
C GLY A 299 -25.41 14.22 -0.34
N ALA A 300 -24.60 15.29 -0.30
CA ALA A 300 -23.93 15.72 0.94
C ALA A 300 -24.81 16.59 1.85
N VAL A 301 -25.87 17.21 1.28
CA VAL A 301 -26.79 18.09 2.00
C VAL A 301 -28.06 17.31 2.36
N GLU A 302 -28.43 17.39 3.63
CA GLU A 302 -29.66 16.82 4.17
C GLU A 302 -30.69 17.93 4.38
N TYR A 303 -31.92 17.69 3.92
CA TYR A 303 -33.05 18.63 3.97
C TYR A 303 -34.13 18.12 4.91
N VAL A 304 -34.82 19.05 5.57
CA VAL A 304 -35.88 18.74 6.54
C VAL A 304 -37.24 18.70 5.86
N VAL A 305 -38.04 17.70 6.21
CA VAL A 305 -39.48 17.68 5.95
C VAL A 305 -40.19 17.82 7.29
N ASP A 306 -40.96 18.89 7.48
CA ASP A 306 -41.86 19.06 8.60
C ASP A 306 -43.31 18.92 8.16
N ALA A 307 -43.97 17.87 8.65
CA ALA A 307 -45.37 17.58 8.40
C ALA A 307 -46.22 18.21 9.50
N ILE A 308 -46.86 19.33 9.16
CA ILE A 308 -47.81 19.98 10.06
C ILE A 308 -49.07 19.09 10.12
N PRO A 309 -49.42 18.52 11.29
CA PRO A 309 -50.57 17.65 11.41
C PRO A 309 -51.85 18.48 11.27
N ASP A 310 -52.76 18.00 10.42
CA ASP A 310 -54.12 18.52 10.35
C ASP A 310 -54.88 18.10 11.61
N ARG A 311 -55.28 19.08 12.43
CA ARG A 311 -56.03 18.83 13.65
C ARG A 311 -57.51 18.86 13.33
N ALA A 312 -58.26 17.92 13.91
CA ALA A 312 -59.71 17.95 13.77
C ALA A 312 -60.27 19.28 14.30
N PRO A 313 -61.23 19.90 13.60
CA PRO A 313 -61.82 21.15 14.04
C PRO A 313 -62.54 20.94 15.37
N ILE A 314 -62.37 21.88 16.28
CA ILE A 314 -63.05 21.88 17.58
C ILE A 314 -64.13 22.95 17.52
N VAL A 315 -65.38 22.52 17.66
CA VAL A 315 -66.52 23.42 17.78
C VAL A 315 -66.84 23.57 19.26
N ARG A 316 -66.78 24.79 19.76
CA ARG A 316 -67.19 25.13 21.13
C ARG A 316 -68.36 26.10 21.09
N ILE A 317 -69.41 25.77 21.83
CA ILE A 317 -70.50 26.70 22.09
C ILE A 317 -70.02 27.62 23.21
N GLU A 318 -69.82 28.90 22.91
CA GLU A 318 -69.40 29.89 23.90
C GLU A 318 -70.58 30.37 24.73
N GLU A 319 -71.72 30.62 24.07
CA GLU A 319 -72.96 31.00 24.74
C GLU A 319 -74.10 30.08 24.32
N PRO A 320 -74.88 29.53 25.26
CA PRO A 320 -74.76 29.69 26.72
C PRO A 320 -73.61 28.89 27.37
N GLY A 321 -72.88 28.06 26.61
CA GLY A 321 -71.74 27.26 27.08
C GLY A 321 -72.09 26.13 28.06
N ARG A 322 -73.36 26.01 28.45
CA ARG A 322 -73.92 24.99 29.34
C ARG A 322 -75.42 24.82 29.10
N ASP A 323 -75.97 23.70 29.56
CA ASP A 323 -77.41 23.46 29.53
C ASP A 323 -78.15 24.59 30.26
N THR A 324 -79.01 25.28 29.52
CA THR A 324 -79.80 26.41 30.01
C THR A 324 -81.27 26.11 29.74
N LYS A 325 -82.09 26.18 30.79
CA LYS A 325 -83.54 26.03 30.66
C LYS A 325 -84.14 27.36 30.24
N VAL A 326 -84.96 27.33 29.20
CA VAL A 326 -85.68 28.51 28.69
C VAL A 326 -87.18 28.27 28.60
N THR A 327 -87.93 29.34 28.75
CA THR A 327 -89.40 29.36 28.63
C THR A 327 -89.82 29.69 27.20
N ASN A 328 -91.11 29.53 26.90
CA ASN A 328 -91.65 29.67 25.53
C ASN A 328 -91.56 31.10 24.95
N THR A 329 -91.09 32.07 25.72
CA THR A 329 -90.96 33.49 25.34
C THR A 329 -89.52 33.98 25.35
N ASP A 330 -88.56 33.13 25.76
CA ASP A 330 -87.15 33.50 25.86
C ASP A 330 -86.43 33.29 24.52
N GLU A 331 -85.61 34.27 24.12
CA GLU A 331 -84.66 34.13 23.01
C GLU A 331 -83.29 33.74 23.57
N VAL A 332 -82.71 32.64 23.06
CA VAL A 332 -81.35 32.21 23.42
C VAL A 332 -80.41 32.50 22.27
N THR A 333 -79.46 33.39 22.50
CA THR A 333 -78.34 33.59 21.59
C THR A 333 -77.38 32.40 21.68
N ILE A 334 -77.09 31.79 20.54
CA ILE A 334 -76.09 30.74 20.44
C ILE A 334 -74.85 31.32 19.77
N ALA A 335 -73.80 31.53 20.54
CA ALA A 335 -72.49 31.90 20.01
C ALA A 335 -71.64 30.64 19.87
N VAL A 336 -71.14 30.40 18.65
CA VAL A 336 -70.30 29.24 18.34
C VAL A 336 -68.94 29.73 17.87
N GLN A 337 -67.89 29.21 18.49
CA GLN A 337 -66.52 29.38 18.05
C GLN A 337 -66.00 28.07 17.45
N ALA A 338 -65.41 28.15 16.26
CA ALA A 338 -64.71 27.05 15.63
C ALA A 338 -63.22 27.39 15.51
N SER A 339 -62.36 26.43 15.83
CA SER A 339 -60.90 26.51 15.70
C SER A 339 -60.34 25.21 15.14
#